data_AF-A0A1E1MVP3-F1
#
_entry.id   AF-A0A1E1MVP3-F1
#
_cell.length_a   1.000
_cell.length_b   1.000
_cell.length_c   1.000
_cell.angle_alpha   90.00
_cell.angle_beta   90.00
_cell.angle_gamma   90.00
#
_symmetry.space_group_name_H-M   'P 1'
#
loop_
_entity.id
_entity.type
_entity.pdbx_description
1 polymer ?
#
loop_
_entity_poly.entity_id
_entity_poly.type
_entity_poly.pdbx_seq_one_letter_code
_entity_poly.pdbx_strand_id
1 'polypeptide(L)'
;MRLLKFTPDGNLSLTEFSSHQLPQYAILSHTWGKDGDEVTSQEIPVDPRNKAGYAKIEFCGKRAAEDGLEYFWVDTCCIDKTSSAELQEAIGPYVSMLHEITGIAISALQGGDLLSFSVPERLTWAETRQTKREEDEAYSLFGIFDVRMSLDYGEGKTTAFERLQEEICKHAGKRHRDEV
;
A
#
# COMPACT_ATOMS: atom_id res chain seq x y z
N MET A 1 -7.90 -3.31 -15.87
CA MET A 1 -7.05 -2.17 -15.47
C MET A 1 -7.68 -0.88 -15.98
N ARG A 2 -7.65 0.20 -15.21
CA ARG A 2 -8.13 1.52 -15.66
C ARG A 2 -6.99 2.47 -15.94
N LEU A 3 -7.15 3.31 -16.94
CA LEU A 3 -6.21 4.37 -17.29
C LEU A 3 -6.95 5.71 -17.38
N LEU A 4 -6.24 6.78 -17.05
CA LEU A 4 -6.70 8.15 -17.25
C LEU A 4 -6.36 8.63 -18.66
N LYS A 5 -7.20 9.52 -19.18
CA LYS A 5 -6.90 10.39 -20.32
C LYS A 5 -7.54 11.76 -20.15
N PHE A 6 -6.99 12.73 -20.86
CA PHE A 6 -7.69 14.01 -21.07
C PHE A 6 -8.69 13.87 -22.22
N THR A 7 -9.91 14.33 -21.97
CA THR A 7 -10.92 14.49 -23.01
C THR A 7 -10.64 15.76 -23.83
N PRO A 8 -11.22 15.92 -25.03
CA PRO A 8 -10.99 17.10 -25.88
C PRO A 8 -11.35 18.44 -25.22
N ASP A 9 -12.27 18.42 -24.25
CA ASP A 9 -12.69 19.55 -23.41
C ASP A 9 -11.78 19.78 -22.19
N GLY A 10 -10.68 19.03 -22.05
CA GLY A 10 -9.68 19.19 -20.99
C GLY A 10 -10.10 18.61 -19.63
N ASN A 11 -11.12 17.76 -19.60
CA ASN A 11 -11.53 17.03 -18.40
C ASN A 11 -10.83 15.67 -18.32
N LEU A 12 -10.85 15.05 -17.14
CA LEU A 12 -10.31 13.70 -16.96
C LEU A 12 -11.39 12.65 -17.19
N SER A 13 -11.00 11.53 -17.79
CA SER A 13 -11.85 10.36 -17.94
C SER A 13 -11.07 9.09 -17.58
N LEU A 14 -11.73 8.18 -16.88
CA LEU A 14 -11.24 6.81 -16.63
C LEU A 14 -11.75 5.89 -17.73
N THR A 15 -10.84 5.14 -18.34
CA THR A 15 -11.14 4.13 -19.36
C THR A 15 -10.70 2.76 -18.88
N GLU A 16 -11.57 1.76 -18.98
CA GLU A 16 -11.30 0.37 -18.63
C GLU A 16 -10.68 -0.42 -19.78
N PHE A 17 -9.66 -1.20 -19.47
CA PHE A 17 -8.96 -2.08 -20.38
C PHE A 17 -8.80 -3.48 -19.77
N SER A 18 -8.88 -4.51 -20.64
CA SER A 18 -8.48 -5.86 -20.28
C SER A 18 -6.95 -5.97 -20.23
N SER A 19 -6.42 -6.91 -19.44
CA SER A 19 -4.98 -7.13 -19.27
C SER A 19 -4.24 -7.44 -20.59
N HIS A 20 -4.94 -7.99 -21.58
CA HIS A 20 -4.38 -8.38 -22.88
C HIS A 20 -4.43 -7.28 -23.95
N GLN A 21 -5.02 -6.12 -23.64
CA GLN A 21 -5.25 -5.03 -24.61
C GLN A 21 -4.88 -3.66 -24.02
N LEU A 22 -3.79 -3.61 -23.26
CA LEU A 22 -3.30 -2.36 -22.69
C LEU A 22 -2.59 -1.51 -23.76
N PRO A 23 -2.98 -0.24 -23.95
CA PRO A 23 -2.21 0.69 -24.78
C PRO A 23 -0.87 1.01 -24.11
N GLN A 24 0.01 1.75 -24.80
CA GLN A 24 1.13 2.39 -24.11
C GLN A 24 0.61 3.51 -23.20
N TYR A 25 1.15 3.61 -21.99
CA TYR A 25 0.74 4.61 -21.00
C TYR A 25 1.91 5.04 -20.11
N ALA A 26 1.82 6.26 -19.60
CA ALA A 26 2.77 6.76 -18.59
C ALA A 26 2.32 6.35 -17.18
N ILE A 27 3.26 6.16 -16.25
CA ILE A 27 2.95 5.89 -14.84
C ILE A 27 3.47 7.03 -13.98
N LEU A 28 2.63 7.54 -13.08
CA LEU A 28 3.05 8.42 -12.01
C LEU A 28 3.11 7.66 -10.69
N SER A 29 4.31 7.48 -10.15
CA SER A 29 4.54 6.94 -8.80
C SER A 29 5.16 8.03 -7.94
N HIS A 30 4.44 8.52 -6.93
CA HIS A 30 4.93 9.58 -6.04
C HIS A 30 4.25 9.52 -4.67
N THR A 31 4.84 10.16 -3.66
CA THR A 31 4.23 10.29 -2.32
C THR A 31 3.16 11.38 -2.33
N TRP A 32 1.94 11.01 -1.99
CA TRP A 32 0.83 11.95 -1.88
C TRP A 32 0.95 12.88 -0.68
N GLY A 33 0.12 13.92 -0.67
CA GLY A 33 0.07 14.92 0.40
C GLY A 33 -0.51 14.34 1.68
N LYS A 34 -1.26 15.14 2.43
CA LYS A 34 -1.96 14.63 3.61
C LYS A 34 -3.15 13.76 3.17
N ASP A 35 -3.59 12.87 4.05
CA ASP A 35 -4.83 12.13 3.86
C ASP A 35 -5.99 13.10 3.55
N GLY A 36 -6.66 12.90 2.41
CA GLY A 36 -7.71 13.78 1.88
C GLY A 36 -7.30 14.63 0.68
N ASP A 37 -6.00 14.81 0.43
CA ASP A 37 -5.50 15.55 -0.74
C ASP A 37 -5.51 14.70 -2.03
N GLU A 38 -5.57 13.37 -1.91
CA GLU A 38 -5.61 12.42 -3.03
C GLU A 38 -6.95 12.45 -3.77
N VAL A 39 -6.90 12.46 -5.10
CA VAL A 39 -8.09 12.26 -5.94
C VAL A 39 -8.36 10.76 -6.06
N THR A 40 -9.59 10.33 -5.79
CA THR A 40 -10.03 8.95 -5.92
C THR A 40 -10.73 8.67 -7.25
N SER A 41 -10.97 7.40 -7.57
CA SER A 41 -11.68 7.00 -8.80
C SER A 41 -13.10 7.56 -8.88
N GLN A 42 -13.78 7.71 -7.73
CA GLN A 42 -15.15 8.22 -7.62
C GLN A 42 -15.25 9.74 -7.87
N GLU A 43 -14.15 10.47 -7.75
CA GLU A 43 -14.13 11.94 -7.88
C GLU A 43 -13.82 12.41 -9.30
N ILE A 44 -13.20 11.55 -10.11
CA ILE A 44 -12.95 11.80 -11.53
C ILE A 44 -14.22 12.25 -12.29
N PRO A 45 -15.40 11.62 -12.14
CA PRO A 45 -16.60 12.04 -12.87
C PRO A 45 -17.31 13.28 -12.31
N VAL A 46 -16.96 13.79 -11.11
CA VAL A 46 -17.72 14.87 -10.45
C VAL A 46 -17.03 16.22 -10.61
N ASP A 47 -15.78 16.35 -10.15
CA ASP A 47 -14.81 17.42 -10.46
C ASP A 47 -13.63 17.27 -9.47
N PRO A 48 -12.48 16.74 -9.89
CA PRO A 48 -11.36 16.49 -8.98
C PRO A 48 -10.50 17.76 -8.71
N ARG A 49 -10.76 18.89 -9.37
CA ARG A 49 -9.88 20.08 -9.36
C ARG A 49 -9.75 20.77 -8.00
N ASN A 50 -10.68 20.52 -7.10
CA ASN A 50 -10.67 21.09 -5.75
C ASN A 50 -9.61 20.45 -4.83
N LYS A 51 -9.03 19.31 -5.22
CA LYS A 51 -8.02 18.61 -4.43
C LYS A 51 -6.60 18.99 -4.81
N ALA A 52 -5.75 19.16 -3.81
CA ALA A 52 -4.33 19.46 -4.02
C ALA A 52 -3.60 18.38 -4.85
N GLY A 53 -4.02 17.12 -4.74
CA GLY A 53 -3.49 16.02 -5.54
C GLY A 53 -3.77 16.14 -7.04
N TYR A 54 -4.80 16.90 -7.45
CA TYR A 54 -5.14 17.07 -8.87
C TYR A 54 -4.00 17.68 -9.68
N ALA A 55 -3.26 18.63 -9.11
CA ALA A 55 -2.14 19.28 -9.80
C ALA A 55 -1.08 18.26 -10.28
N LYS A 56 -0.89 17.17 -9.52
CA LYS A 56 0.07 16.12 -9.87
C LYS A 56 -0.46 15.19 -10.97
N ILE A 57 -1.76 14.91 -10.95
CA ILE A 57 -2.45 14.18 -12.03
C ILE A 57 -2.38 14.99 -13.31
N GLU A 58 -2.66 16.29 -13.24
CA GLU A 58 -2.59 17.20 -14.37
C GLU A 58 -1.18 17.27 -14.96
N PHE A 59 -0.16 17.38 -14.09
CA PHE A 59 1.24 17.34 -14.49
C PHE A 59 1.58 16.04 -15.24
N CYS A 60 1.17 14.88 -14.70
CA CYS A 60 1.42 13.60 -15.34
C CYS A 60 0.76 13.51 -16.72
N GLY A 61 -0.51 13.89 -16.84
CA GLY A 61 -1.20 13.85 -18.11
C GLY A 61 -0.60 14.80 -19.15
N LYS A 62 -0.16 16.01 -18.73
CA LYS A 62 0.56 16.94 -19.62
C LYS A 62 1.87 16.35 -20.12
N ARG A 63 2.66 15.75 -19.23
CA ARG A 63 3.91 15.09 -19.63
C ARG A 63 3.66 13.88 -20.53
N ALA A 64 2.68 13.04 -20.22
CA ALA A 64 2.29 11.92 -21.06
C ALA A 64 1.94 12.39 -22.49
N ALA A 65 1.17 13.47 -22.62
CA ALA A 65 0.83 14.05 -23.92
C ALA A 65 2.05 14.62 -24.67
N GLU A 66 2.99 15.29 -23.98
CA GLU A 66 4.27 15.73 -24.56
C GLU A 66 5.08 14.55 -25.10
N ASP A 67 5.02 13.40 -24.43
CA ASP A 67 5.70 12.16 -24.79
C ASP A 67 4.90 11.32 -25.83
N GLY A 68 3.76 11.82 -26.32
CA GLY A 68 2.92 11.14 -27.32
C GLY A 68 2.06 9.99 -26.77
N LEU A 69 1.87 9.93 -25.46
CA LEU A 69 1.07 8.92 -24.77
C LEU A 69 -0.33 9.48 -24.47
N GLU A 70 -1.37 8.84 -25.03
CA GLU A 70 -2.77 9.23 -24.79
C GLU A 70 -3.22 8.90 -23.35
N TYR A 71 -2.68 7.82 -22.79
CA TYR A 71 -3.10 7.26 -21.51
C TYR A 71 -2.01 7.40 -20.45
N PHE A 72 -2.44 7.51 -19.20
CA PHE A 72 -1.55 7.50 -18.05
C PHE A 72 -2.23 6.86 -16.84
N TRP A 73 -1.42 6.43 -15.87
CA TRP A 73 -1.87 5.69 -14.70
C TRP A 73 -1.40 6.36 -13.42
N VAL A 74 -2.33 6.46 -12.47
CA VAL A 74 -2.13 7.04 -11.15
C VAL A 74 -2.86 6.17 -10.14
N ASP A 75 -2.13 5.62 -9.18
CA ASP A 75 -2.62 4.60 -8.24
C ASP A 75 -3.87 5.02 -7.45
N THR A 76 -3.97 6.28 -7.04
CA THR A 76 -5.08 6.76 -6.20
C THR A 76 -6.44 6.76 -6.88
N CYS A 77 -6.48 6.90 -8.20
CA CYS A 77 -7.72 7.04 -8.96
C CYS A 77 -7.89 6.02 -10.09
N CYS A 78 -6.83 5.31 -10.48
CA CYS A 78 -6.91 4.20 -11.43
C CYS A 78 -7.19 2.84 -10.75
N ILE A 79 -7.05 2.76 -9.42
CA ILE A 79 -7.48 1.60 -8.62
C ILE A 79 -8.73 2.00 -7.84
N ASP A 80 -9.80 1.24 -7.97
CA ASP A 80 -10.94 1.34 -7.07
C ASP A 80 -10.65 0.56 -5.81
N LYS A 81 -10.19 1.29 -4.79
CA LYS A 81 -9.92 0.77 -3.46
C LYS A 81 -11.18 0.23 -2.76
N THR A 82 -12.39 0.44 -3.31
CA THR A 82 -13.66 -0.11 -2.79
C THR A 82 -14.06 -1.44 -3.41
N SER A 83 -13.43 -1.85 -4.52
CA SER A 83 -13.67 -3.13 -5.17
C SER A 83 -12.63 -4.17 -4.72
N SER A 84 -13.00 -5.01 -3.76
CA SER A 84 -12.15 -6.12 -3.30
C SER A 84 -11.82 -7.12 -4.42
N ALA A 85 -12.69 -7.24 -5.43
CA ALA A 85 -12.51 -8.15 -6.56
C ALA A 85 -11.34 -7.74 -7.48
N GLU A 86 -11.15 -6.44 -7.77
CA GLU A 86 -10.01 -5.98 -8.56
C GLU A 86 -8.68 -6.17 -7.81
N LEU A 87 -8.69 -5.98 -6.49
CA LEU A 87 -7.53 -6.23 -5.64
C LEU A 87 -7.15 -7.73 -5.66
N GLN A 88 -8.15 -8.61 -5.64
CA GLN A 88 -7.95 -10.06 -5.68
C GLN A 88 -7.48 -10.58 -7.04
N GLU A 89 -7.97 -10.03 -8.16
CA GLU A 89 -7.49 -10.39 -9.50
C GLU A 89 -6.06 -9.93 -9.77
N ALA A 90 -5.68 -8.74 -9.28
CA ALA A 90 -4.34 -8.19 -9.48
C ALA A 90 -3.27 -8.88 -8.62
N ILE A 91 -3.61 -9.23 -7.37
CA ILE A 91 -2.66 -9.82 -6.42
C ILE A 91 -2.70 -11.34 -6.43
N GLY A 92 -3.86 -11.95 -6.75
CA GLY A 92 -4.11 -13.39 -6.68
C GLY A 92 -2.99 -14.27 -7.24
N PRO A 93 -2.49 -14.01 -8.46
CA PRO A 93 -1.39 -14.80 -9.05
C PRO A 93 -0.07 -14.76 -8.25
N TYR A 94 0.16 -13.71 -7.45
CA TYR A 94 1.38 -13.52 -6.68
C TYR A 94 1.28 -14.01 -5.23
N VAL A 95 0.07 -14.24 -4.71
CA VAL A 95 -0.13 -14.58 -3.29
C VAL A 95 0.63 -15.84 -2.88
N SER A 96 0.57 -16.90 -3.69
CA SER A 96 1.29 -18.15 -3.41
C SER A 96 2.81 -17.96 -3.41
N MET A 97 3.34 -17.22 -4.39
CA MET A 97 4.77 -16.91 -4.48
C MET A 97 5.25 -16.07 -3.29
N LEU A 98 4.46 -15.06 -2.89
CA LEU A 98 4.76 -14.24 -1.73
C LEU A 98 4.77 -15.06 -0.45
N HIS A 99 3.79 -15.96 -0.28
CA HIS A 99 3.76 -16.89 0.85
C HIS A 99 5.02 -17.77 0.90
N GLU A 100 5.42 -18.36 -0.23
CA GLU A 100 6.62 -19.21 -0.32
C GLU A 100 7.91 -18.45 0.03
N ILE A 101 8.02 -17.18 -0.37
CA ILE A 101 9.22 -16.35 -0.12
C ILE A 101 9.25 -15.82 1.31
N THR A 102 8.12 -15.33 1.81
CA THR A 102 8.05 -14.56 3.06
C THR A 102 7.65 -15.38 4.27
N GLY A 103 7.04 -16.55 4.07
CA GLY A 103 6.42 -17.35 5.13
C GLY A 103 5.11 -16.76 5.68
N ILE A 104 4.67 -15.59 5.19
CA ILE A 104 3.43 -14.95 5.64
C ILE A 104 2.23 -15.77 5.16
N ALA A 105 1.29 -16.07 6.05
CA ALA A 105 0.11 -16.85 5.71
C ALA A 105 -0.71 -16.21 4.57
N ILE A 106 -1.22 -17.04 3.66
CA ILE A 106 -2.04 -16.59 2.51
C ILE A 106 -3.23 -15.74 2.98
N SER A 107 -3.90 -16.14 4.05
CA SER A 107 -5.02 -15.38 4.64
C SER A 107 -4.59 -14.01 5.14
N ALA A 108 -3.38 -13.86 5.70
CA ALA A 108 -2.83 -12.55 6.07
C ALA A 108 -2.53 -11.69 4.84
N LEU A 109 -1.91 -12.27 3.79
CA LEU A 109 -1.63 -11.58 2.53
C LEU A 109 -2.91 -11.11 1.80
N GLN A 110 -4.02 -11.79 2.02
CA GLN A 110 -5.33 -11.42 1.48
C GLN A 110 -6.10 -10.42 2.35
N GLY A 111 -5.47 -9.86 3.39
CA GLY A 111 -6.08 -8.84 4.27
C GLY A 111 -6.89 -9.42 5.42
N GLY A 112 -6.67 -10.68 5.80
CA GLY A 112 -7.23 -11.26 7.01
C GLY A 112 -6.72 -10.55 8.28
N ASP A 113 -7.50 -10.66 9.36
CA ASP A 113 -7.13 -10.05 10.64
C ASP A 113 -5.81 -10.62 11.17
N LEU A 114 -4.80 -9.76 11.30
CA LEU A 114 -3.47 -10.14 11.79
C LEU A 114 -3.48 -10.64 13.24
N LEU A 115 -4.51 -10.30 14.01
CA LEU A 115 -4.65 -10.72 15.40
C LEU A 115 -5.10 -12.17 15.54
N SER A 116 -5.60 -12.77 14.45
CA SER A 116 -5.93 -14.19 14.41
C SER A 116 -4.69 -15.08 14.44
N PHE A 117 -3.50 -14.53 14.16
CA PHE A 117 -2.22 -15.22 14.17
C PHE A 117 -1.49 -15.03 15.49
N SER A 118 -0.83 -16.10 15.93
CA SER A 118 -0.09 -16.10 17.19
C SER A 118 1.10 -15.12 17.14
N VAL A 119 1.51 -14.61 18.30
CA VAL A 119 2.70 -13.74 18.39
C VAL A 119 3.96 -14.44 17.84
N PRO A 120 4.26 -15.69 18.21
CA PRO A 120 5.42 -16.39 17.66
C PRO A 120 5.36 -16.53 16.14
N GLU A 121 4.20 -16.85 15.58
CA GLU A 121 4.02 -16.94 14.13
C GLU A 121 4.28 -15.61 13.42
N ARG A 122 3.77 -14.50 13.94
CA ARG A 122 4.02 -13.19 13.32
C ARG A 122 5.47 -12.74 13.43
N LEU A 123 6.21 -13.19 14.45
CA LEU A 123 7.65 -12.93 14.57
C LEU A 123 8.45 -13.66 13.47
N THR A 124 8.03 -14.87 13.04
CA THR A 124 8.76 -15.62 12.01
C THR A 124 8.71 -14.92 10.64
N TRP A 125 7.74 -14.04 10.40
CA TRP A 125 7.59 -13.28 9.14
C TRP A 125 8.73 -12.29 8.87
N ALA A 126 9.64 -12.09 9.83
CA ALA A 126 10.87 -11.32 9.65
C ALA A 126 12.13 -12.17 9.51
N GLU A 127 12.11 -13.48 9.81
CA GLU A 127 13.31 -14.31 9.94
C GLU A 127 14.17 -14.39 8.67
N THR A 128 13.53 -14.38 7.49
CA THR A 128 14.23 -14.48 6.20
C THR A 128 14.54 -13.11 5.59
N ARG A 129 14.20 -12.01 6.26
CA ARG A 129 14.39 -10.66 5.72
C ARG A 129 15.86 -10.28 5.74
N GLN A 130 16.27 -9.61 4.67
CA GLN A 130 17.58 -8.96 4.60
C GLN A 130 17.38 -7.46 4.70
N THR A 131 18.00 -6.86 5.70
CA THR A 131 17.87 -5.43 5.97
C THR A 131 19.21 -4.72 5.88
N LYS A 132 19.17 -3.43 5.54
CA LYS A 132 20.37 -2.58 5.47
C LYS A 132 20.90 -2.25 6.87
N ARG A 133 19.99 -2.02 7.82
CA ARG A 133 20.26 -1.87 9.25
C ARG A 133 19.72 -3.11 9.96
N GLU A 134 20.49 -3.66 10.87
CA GLU A 134 20.10 -4.91 11.55
C GLU A 134 18.83 -4.73 12.41
N GLU A 135 18.58 -3.52 12.90
CA GLU A 135 17.41 -3.15 13.69
C GLU A 135 16.12 -3.11 12.86
N ASP A 136 16.23 -2.86 11.55
CA ASP A 136 15.06 -2.80 10.65
C ASP A 136 14.32 -4.14 10.59
N GLU A 137 14.96 -5.25 10.95
CA GLU A 137 14.29 -6.56 11.05
C GLU A 137 13.18 -6.50 12.11
N ALA A 138 13.46 -5.93 13.29
CA ALA A 138 12.47 -5.67 14.32
C ALA A 138 11.49 -4.56 13.91
N TYR A 139 11.99 -3.45 13.36
CA TYR A 139 11.16 -2.29 13.05
C TYR A 139 10.14 -2.56 11.95
N SER A 140 10.45 -3.47 11.02
CA SER A 140 9.52 -3.89 9.98
C SER A 140 8.28 -4.62 10.51
N LEU A 141 8.28 -5.05 11.78
CA LEU A 141 7.18 -5.73 12.44
C LEU A 141 6.20 -4.79 13.16
N PHE A 142 6.49 -3.48 13.25
CA PHE A 142 5.66 -2.55 14.02
C PHE A 142 4.20 -2.52 13.55
N GLY A 143 4.00 -2.44 12.23
CA GLY A 143 2.66 -2.46 11.64
C GLY A 143 1.95 -3.82 11.78
N ILE A 144 2.72 -4.91 11.84
CA ILE A 144 2.18 -6.27 12.01
C ILE A 144 1.64 -6.47 13.44
N PHE A 145 2.27 -5.85 14.44
CA PHE A 145 1.87 -5.92 15.84
C PHE A 145 1.05 -4.72 16.33
N ASP A 146 0.81 -3.71 15.47
CA ASP A 146 0.18 -2.42 15.84
C ASP A 146 0.83 -1.77 17.07
N VAL A 147 2.17 -1.81 17.12
CA VAL A 147 2.96 -1.18 18.19
C VAL A 147 3.56 0.13 17.72
N ARG A 148 3.79 1.04 18.67
CA ARG A 148 4.44 2.33 18.41
C ARG A 148 5.61 2.49 19.38
N MET A 149 6.82 2.52 18.83
CA MET A 149 8.04 2.82 19.58
C MET A 149 8.98 3.67 18.73
N SER A 150 9.91 4.38 19.37
CA SER A 150 10.91 5.20 18.69
C SER A 150 11.98 4.34 18.00
N LEU A 151 12.35 4.70 16.78
CA LEU A 151 13.49 4.11 16.07
C LEU A 151 14.79 4.60 16.72
N ASP A 152 15.70 3.69 17.05
CA ASP A 152 17.02 4.00 17.64
C ASP A 152 18.11 3.22 16.90
N TYR A 153 18.58 3.79 15.78
CA TYR A 153 19.63 3.18 14.98
C TYR A 153 20.98 3.26 15.67
N GLY A 154 21.59 2.10 15.92
CA GLY A 154 22.79 1.95 16.73
C GLY A 154 22.56 1.16 18.02
N GLU A 155 21.30 0.86 18.38
CA GLU A 155 20.99 -0.01 19.53
C GLU A 155 21.30 -1.49 19.25
N GLY A 156 21.41 -1.88 17.97
CA GLY A 156 21.66 -3.24 17.55
C GLY A 156 20.39 -4.11 17.54
N LYS A 157 20.44 -5.20 16.76
CA LYS A 157 19.25 -6.05 16.49
C LYS A 157 18.61 -6.59 17.76
N THR A 158 19.41 -7.11 18.70
CA THR A 158 18.91 -7.75 19.92
C THR A 158 18.10 -6.78 20.78
N THR A 159 18.62 -5.58 21.03
CA THR A 159 17.95 -4.57 21.84
C THR A 159 16.68 -4.04 21.16
N ALA A 160 16.70 -3.87 19.83
CA ALA A 160 15.50 -3.52 19.07
C ALA A 160 14.38 -4.58 19.23
N PHE A 161 14.73 -5.88 19.18
CA PHE A 161 13.79 -6.98 19.40
C PHE A 161 13.27 -7.06 20.84
N GLU A 162 14.12 -6.82 21.84
CA GLU A 162 13.70 -6.78 23.25
C GLU A 162 12.65 -5.70 23.47
N ARG A 163 12.88 -4.48 22.96
CA ARG A 163 11.91 -3.37 23.04
C ARG A 163 10.62 -3.68 22.30
N LEU A 164 10.70 -4.31 21.13
CA LEU A 164 9.53 -4.77 20.38
C LEU A 164 8.69 -5.75 21.21
N GLN A 165 9.32 -6.74 21.83
CA GLN A 165 8.64 -7.72 22.67
C GLN A 165 7.98 -7.07 23.90
N GLU A 166 8.63 -6.10 24.53
CA GLU A 166 8.05 -5.35 25.64
C GLU A 166 6.77 -4.60 25.22
N GLU A 167 6.78 -3.94 24.06
CA GLU A 167 5.61 -3.23 23.55
C GLU A 167 4.47 -4.18 23.17
N ILE A 168 4.78 -5.34 22.58
CA ILE A 168 3.79 -6.39 22.30
C ILE A 168 3.12 -6.84 23.61
N CYS A 169 3.91 -7.11 24.66
CA CYS A 169 3.39 -7.50 25.98
C CYS A 169 2.51 -6.41 26.61
N LYS A 170 2.94 -5.15 26.55
CA LYS A 170 2.16 -4.00 27.07
C LYS A 170 0.83 -3.85 26.34
N HIS A 171 0.83 -4.02 25.01
CA HIS A 171 -0.37 -3.89 24.20
C HIS A 171 -1.36 -5.03 24.46
N ALA A 172 -0.89 -6.27 24.56
CA ALA A 172 -1.72 -7.43 24.93
C ALA A 172 -2.40 -7.24 26.30
N GLY A 173 -1.66 -6.69 27.28
CA GLY A 173 -2.18 -6.42 28.62
C GLY A 173 -3.13 -5.21 28.73
N LYS A 174 -3.17 -4.31 27.73
CA LYS A 174 -4.17 -3.23 27.68
C LYS A 174 -5.50 -3.73 27.13
N ARG A 175 -5.46 -4.49 26.03
CA ARG A 175 -6.66 -5.07 25.41
C ARG A 175 -7.49 -5.93 26.37
N HIS A 176 -6.83 -6.76 27.17
CA HIS A 176 -7.53 -7.61 28.14
C HIS A 176 -8.26 -6.83 29.26
N ARG A 177 -7.94 -5.54 29.47
CA ARG A 177 -8.63 -4.65 30.42
C ARG A 177 -9.77 -3.85 29.80
N ASP A 178 -9.75 -3.63 28.49
CA ASP A 178 -10.79 -2.88 27.78
C ASP A 178 -11.99 -3.77 27.37
N GLU A 179 -11.86 -5.09 27.51
CA GLU A 179 -12.89 -6.11 27.21
C GLU A 179 -13.60 -6.68 28.47
N VAL A 180 -13.34 -6.13 29.67
CA VAL A 180 -13.94 -6.56 30.96
C VAL A 180 -14.78 -5.45 31.59
#